data_AF-A0A5D9CZ82-F1
#
_entry.id   AF-A0A5D9CZ82-F1
#
_cell.length_a   1.000
_cell.length_b   1.000
_cell.length_c   1.000
_cell.angle_alpha   90.00
_cell.angle_beta   90.00
_cell.angle_gamma   90.00
#
_symmetry.space_group_name_H-M   'P 1'
#
loop_
_entity.id
_entity.type
_entity.pdbx_description
1 polymer ?
#
loop_
_entity_poly.entity_id
_entity_poly.type
_entity_poly.pdbx_seq_one_letter_code
_entity_poly.pdbx_strand_id
1 'polypeptide(L)'
;MAAEGIWGNPAMIVSICSVVLAGIAALGPIHVYLTQKKRENLKAVTSLHDKWWSTEFAAFRAVVWEQLEIWQSMEDDRQNSPVILNYSRRGERWGLRDDRQIAHTRVLFFFCDVSVMLRRKLIDEDLAFEMLGVHQYHWYREYFAAIRAAAREATAEENPPFFVHELAWFDSRYVKWKLDAGSRFKGYNVEGRQTST
;
A
#
# COMPACT_ATOMS: atom_id res chain seq x y z
N MET A 1 -27.16 8.02 60.48
CA MET A 1 -25.88 7.91 59.75
C MET A 1 -25.51 6.44 59.70
N ALA A 2 -25.53 5.82 58.53
CA ALA A 2 -24.78 4.59 58.25
C ALA A 2 -24.86 4.35 56.75
N ALA A 3 -24.05 5.10 56.00
CA ALA A 3 -23.65 4.64 54.68
C ALA A 3 -22.62 3.51 54.90
N GLU A 4 -23.07 2.33 55.36
CA GLU A 4 -22.28 1.09 55.24
C GLU A 4 -22.37 0.61 53.79
N GLY A 5 -21.99 1.51 52.88
CA GLY A 5 -22.01 1.27 51.45
C GLY A 5 -20.84 0.40 51.11
N ILE A 6 -21.10 -0.75 50.47
CA ILE A 6 -20.28 -1.54 49.52
C ILE A 6 -18.86 -1.96 49.98
N TRP A 7 -18.13 -1.10 50.68
CA TRP A 7 -16.78 -1.21 51.22
C TRP A 7 -16.67 -1.94 52.57
N GLY A 8 -17.79 -2.28 53.22
CA GLY A 8 -17.80 -3.02 54.49
C GLY A 8 -17.68 -4.55 54.37
N ASN A 9 -17.88 -5.11 53.16
CA ASN A 9 -17.88 -6.55 52.93
C ASN A 9 -16.65 -7.00 52.11
N PRO A 10 -15.66 -7.66 52.72
CA PRO A 10 -14.42 -8.06 52.05
C PRO A 10 -14.65 -9.04 50.89
N ALA A 11 -15.69 -9.88 50.94
CA ALA A 11 -16.02 -10.79 49.85
C ALA A 11 -16.51 -10.04 48.59
N MET A 12 -17.21 -8.93 48.78
CA MET A 12 -17.69 -8.09 47.66
C MET A 12 -16.52 -7.34 47.01
N ILE A 13 -15.58 -6.85 47.81
CA ILE A 13 -14.34 -6.20 47.32
C ILE A 13 -13.52 -7.19 46.49
N VAL A 14 -13.32 -8.42 46.98
CA VAL A 14 -12.58 -9.45 46.23
C VAL A 14 -13.28 -9.78 44.91
N SER A 15 -14.60 -9.93 44.90
CA SER A 15 -15.37 -10.22 43.69
C SER A 15 -15.25 -9.10 42.64
N ILE A 16 -15.37 -7.84 43.04
CA ILE A 16 -15.18 -6.68 42.15
C ILE A 16 -13.75 -6.66 41.59
N CYS A 17 -12.74 -6.85 42.44
CA CYS A 17 -11.34 -6.93 42.02
C CYS A 17 -11.11 -8.06 41.00
N SER A 18 -11.72 -9.23 41.20
CA SER A 18 -11.61 -10.36 40.26
C SER A 18 -12.25 -10.05 38.90
N VAL A 19 -13.40 -9.38 38.86
CA VAL A 19 -14.07 -8.98 37.61
C VAL A 19 -13.25 -7.92 36.87
N VAL A 20 -12.69 -6.94 37.57
CA VAL A 20 -11.81 -5.92 36.99
C VAL A 20 -10.52 -6.55 36.45
N LEU A 21 -9.89 -7.45 37.21
CA LEU A 21 -8.71 -8.20 36.76
C LEU A 21 -9.01 -9.04 35.52
N ALA A 22 -10.14 -9.73 35.48
CA ALA A 22 -10.57 -10.50 34.31
C ALA A 22 -10.84 -9.61 33.09
N GLY A 23 -11.46 -8.43 33.28
CA GLY A 23 -11.68 -7.45 32.23
C GLY A 23 -10.38 -6.87 31.66
N ILE A 24 -9.42 -6.53 32.52
CA ILE A 24 -8.09 -6.06 32.11
C ILE A 24 -7.32 -7.19 31.41
N ALA A 25 -7.41 -8.43 31.90
CA ALA A 25 -6.78 -9.58 31.26
C ALA A 25 -7.35 -9.90 29.87
N ALA A 26 -8.63 -9.59 29.63
CA ALA A 26 -9.26 -9.74 28.31
C ALA A 26 -8.93 -8.59 27.34
N LEU A 27 -8.90 -7.34 27.82
CA LEU A 27 -8.68 -6.15 26.99
C LEU A 27 -7.19 -5.82 26.77
N GLY A 28 -6.33 -6.18 27.72
CA GLY A 28 -4.88 -5.95 27.66
C GLY A 28 -4.23 -6.56 26.41
N PRO A 29 -4.45 -7.86 26.11
CA PRO A 29 -3.92 -8.49 24.90
C PRO A 29 -4.39 -7.82 23.61
N ILE A 30 -5.65 -7.37 23.54
CA ILE A 30 -6.19 -6.64 22.38
C ILE A 30 -5.45 -5.32 22.19
N HIS A 31 -5.25 -4.55 23.27
CA HIS A 31 -4.53 -3.29 23.21
C HIS A 31 -3.05 -3.47 22.84
N VAL A 32 -2.39 -4.48 23.42
CA VAL A 32 -1.00 -4.83 23.08
C VAL A 32 -0.90 -5.23 21.61
N TYR A 33 -1.82 -6.04 21.10
CA TYR A 33 -1.87 -6.43 19.70
C TYR A 33 -2.04 -5.22 18.77
N LEU A 34 -3.00 -4.34 19.06
CA LEU A 34 -3.21 -3.12 18.27
C LEU A 34 -1.97 -2.21 18.27
N THR A 35 -1.30 -2.12 19.42
CA THR A 35 -0.07 -1.32 19.57
C THR A 35 1.10 -1.93 18.82
N GLN A 36 1.29 -3.25 18.90
CA GLN A 36 2.32 -3.98 18.14
C GLN A 36 2.10 -3.81 16.64
N LYS A 37 0.86 -3.96 16.18
CA LYS A 37 0.50 -3.77 14.78
C LYS A 37 0.75 -2.35 14.29
N LYS A 38 0.42 -1.34 15.10
CA LYS A 38 0.73 0.06 14.77
C LYS A 38 2.25 0.25 14.63
N ARG A 39 3.05 -0.34 15.52
CA ARG A 39 4.52 -0.29 15.43
C ARG A 39 5.07 -1.01 14.21
N GLU A 40 4.53 -2.18 13.86
CA GLU A 40 4.94 -2.93 12.66
C GLU A 40 4.61 -2.16 11.38
N ASN A 41 3.41 -1.59 11.29
CA ASN A 41 3.01 -0.75 10.17
C ASN A 41 3.93 0.47 10.06
N LEU A 42 4.18 1.19 11.16
CA LEU A 42 5.11 2.32 11.18
C LEU A 42 6.51 1.92 10.70
N LYS A 43 7.04 0.77 11.14
CA LYS A 43 8.33 0.27 10.64
C LYS A 43 8.32 0.00 9.14
N ALA A 44 7.26 -0.61 8.62
CA ALA A 44 7.13 -0.88 7.18
C ALA A 44 7.06 0.42 6.38
N VAL A 45 6.34 1.41 6.89
CA VAL A 45 6.19 2.75 6.31
C VAL A 45 7.52 3.49 6.32
N THR A 46 8.22 3.55 7.46
CA THR A 46 9.54 4.16 7.55
C THR A 46 10.54 3.46 6.63
N SER A 47 10.53 2.12 6.59
CA SER A 47 11.40 1.38 5.67
C SER A 47 11.12 1.70 4.20
N LEU A 48 9.85 1.87 3.82
CA LEU A 48 9.49 2.29 2.46
C LEU A 48 9.91 3.74 2.19
N HIS A 49 9.72 4.63 3.14
CA HIS A 49 10.17 6.01 3.06
C HIS A 49 11.69 6.11 2.86
N ASP A 50 12.45 5.41 3.69
CA ASP A 50 13.92 5.40 3.60
C ASP A 50 14.38 4.79 2.27
N LYS A 51 13.71 3.74 1.80
CA LYS A 51 13.97 3.15 0.48
C LYS A 51 13.64 4.16 -0.63
N TRP A 52 12.52 4.88 -0.54
CA TRP A 52 12.11 5.89 -1.51
C TRP A 52 13.14 6.99 -1.63
N TRP A 53 13.71 7.47 -0.52
CA TRP A 53 14.70 8.56 -0.51
C TRP A 53 16.15 8.09 -0.61
N SER A 54 16.39 6.79 -0.69
CA SER A 54 17.73 6.23 -0.86
C SER A 54 18.40 6.65 -2.18
N THR A 55 19.73 6.57 -2.20
CA THR A 55 20.56 6.81 -3.39
C THR A 55 20.31 5.79 -4.51
N GLU A 56 20.05 4.53 -4.15
CA GLU A 56 19.64 3.47 -5.07
C GLU A 56 18.39 3.88 -5.87
N PHE A 57 17.36 4.36 -5.16
CA PHE A 57 16.15 4.85 -5.82
C PHE A 57 16.36 6.22 -6.47
N ALA A 58 17.34 7.03 -6.07
CA ALA A 58 17.55 8.35 -6.66
C ALA A 58 17.89 8.26 -8.16
N ALA A 59 18.74 7.30 -8.54
CA ALA A 59 19.05 7.02 -9.93
C ALA A 59 17.79 6.56 -10.70
N PHE A 60 17.00 5.65 -10.12
CA PHE A 60 15.76 5.19 -10.76
C PHE A 60 14.72 6.31 -10.88
N ARG A 61 14.55 7.14 -9.84
CA ARG A 61 13.64 8.30 -9.85
C ARG A 61 14.02 9.28 -10.95
N ALA A 62 15.31 9.57 -11.12
CA ALA A 62 15.77 10.48 -12.18
C ALA A 62 15.41 9.97 -13.59
N VAL A 63 15.62 8.67 -13.84
CA VAL A 63 15.25 8.05 -15.12
C VAL A 63 13.74 8.10 -15.36
N VAL A 64 12.95 7.74 -14.36
CA VAL A 64 11.48 7.76 -14.48
C VAL A 64 10.97 9.19 -14.62
N TRP A 65 11.59 10.16 -13.96
CA TRP A 65 11.25 11.57 -14.07
C TRP A 65 11.43 12.09 -15.50
N GLU A 66 12.57 11.81 -16.14
CA GLU A 66 12.81 12.17 -17.55
C GLU A 66 11.70 11.60 -18.47
N GLN A 67 11.32 10.33 -18.27
CA GLN A 67 10.27 9.71 -19.07
C GLN A 67 8.87 10.26 -18.74
N LEU A 68 8.64 10.68 -17.51
CA LEU A 68 7.41 11.36 -17.11
C LEU A 68 7.29 12.72 -17.78
N GLU A 69 8.37 13.51 -17.85
CA GLU A 69 8.39 14.80 -18.56
C GLU A 69 8.09 14.61 -20.04
N ILE A 70 8.72 13.62 -20.68
CA ILE A 70 8.42 13.23 -22.06
C ILE A 70 6.93 12.89 -22.21
N TRP A 71 6.39 12.05 -21.34
CA TRP A 71 4.98 11.66 -21.37
C TRP A 71 4.03 12.86 -21.18
N GLN A 72 4.35 13.77 -20.26
CA GLN A 72 3.55 14.98 -20.02
C GLN A 72 3.55 15.91 -21.23
N SER A 73 4.67 16.02 -21.95
CA SER A 73 4.76 16.81 -23.20
C SER A 73 3.95 16.25 -24.37
N MET A 74 3.49 15.00 -24.30
CA MET A 74 2.73 14.32 -25.35
C MET A 74 1.22 14.46 -25.15
N GLU A 75 0.71 15.66 -24.84
CA GLU A 75 -0.68 15.90 -24.37
C GLU A 75 -1.77 15.03 -25.03
N ASP A 76 -1.81 14.96 -26.36
CA ASP A 76 -2.81 14.19 -27.12
C ASP A 76 -2.39 12.74 -27.44
N ASP A 77 -1.11 12.41 -27.26
CA ASP A 77 -0.51 11.14 -27.70
C ASP A 77 0.23 10.37 -26.60
N ARG A 78 -0.24 10.55 -25.36
CA ARG A 78 0.29 9.88 -24.15
C ARG A 78 0.32 8.35 -24.27
N GLN A 79 -0.53 7.76 -25.11
CA GLN A 79 -0.60 6.32 -25.36
C GLN A 79 0.56 5.82 -26.24
N ASN A 80 1.16 6.68 -27.07
CA ASN A 80 2.32 6.35 -27.89
C ASN A 80 3.65 6.69 -27.22
N SER A 81 3.66 6.97 -25.91
CA SER A 81 4.92 7.19 -25.21
C SER A 81 5.80 5.94 -25.29
N PRO A 82 7.14 6.10 -25.38
CA PRO A 82 8.05 4.96 -25.50
C PRO A 82 7.84 3.91 -24.39
N VAL A 83 7.57 4.37 -23.17
CA VAL A 83 7.32 3.50 -22.02
C VAL A 83 5.98 2.78 -22.16
N ILE A 84 4.89 3.49 -22.49
CA ILE A 84 3.57 2.86 -22.65
C ILE A 84 3.58 1.85 -23.79
N LEU A 85 4.15 2.19 -24.94
CA LEU A 85 4.29 1.28 -26.09
C LEU A 85 5.09 0.03 -25.75
N ASN A 86 6.10 0.16 -24.89
CA ASN A 86 6.90 -0.97 -24.42
C ASN A 86 6.05 -1.92 -23.55
N TYR A 87 5.22 -1.38 -22.64
CA TYR A 87 4.29 -2.20 -21.84
C TYR A 87 3.10 -2.73 -22.65
N SER A 88 2.74 -2.09 -23.76
CA SER A 88 1.63 -2.49 -24.65
C SER A 88 2.09 -3.32 -25.86
N ARG A 89 3.39 -3.63 -25.99
CA ARG A 89 4.02 -4.31 -27.15
C ARG A 89 3.73 -3.71 -28.53
N ARG A 90 3.32 -2.44 -28.60
CA ARG A 90 3.05 -1.75 -29.87
C ARG A 90 4.32 -1.21 -30.55
N GLY A 91 5.49 -1.53 -29.98
CA GLY A 91 6.80 -1.36 -30.60
C GLY A 91 7.92 -1.77 -29.64
N GLU A 92 8.87 -2.60 -30.10
CA GLU A 92 10.11 -2.87 -29.36
C GLU A 92 11.03 -1.66 -29.47
N ARG A 93 10.82 -0.63 -28.65
CA ARG A 93 11.78 0.48 -28.54
C ARG A 93 12.92 0.17 -27.58
N TRP A 94 12.70 -0.67 -26.57
CA TRP A 94 13.68 -0.96 -25.53
C TRP A 94 14.03 -2.45 -25.52
N GLY A 95 15.33 -2.76 -25.60
CA GLY A 95 15.80 -4.15 -25.55
C GLY A 95 15.50 -4.81 -24.21
N LEU A 96 15.41 -6.14 -24.18
CA LEU A 96 15.32 -6.92 -22.95
C LEU A 96 16.58 -6.64 -22.10
N ARG A 97 16.42 -5.92 -20.97
CA ARG A 97 17.48 -5.52 -19.99
C ARG A 97 18.02 -4.08 -20.10
N ASP A 98 17.23 -3.14 -20.60
CA ASP A 98 17.57 -1.72 -20.45
C ASP A 98 17.46 -1.31 -18.95
N ASP A 99 18.48 -0.66 -18.40
CA ASP A 99 18.48 -0.10 -17.03
C ASP A 99 17.27 0.82 -16.80
N ARG A 100 16.79 1.48 -17.86
CA ARG A 100 15.57 2.30 -17.83
C ARG A 100 14.33 1.47 -17.55
N GLN A 101 14.23 0.26 -18.11
CA GLN A 101 13.11 -0.64 -17.82
C GLN A 101 13.12 -1.09 -16.37
N ILE A 102 14.30 -1.42 -15.84
CA ILE A 102 14.48 -1.81 -14.44
C ILE A 102 14.05 -0.66 -13.53
N ALA A 103 14.46 0.58 -13.85
CA ALA A 103 14.06 1.77 -13.11
C ALA A 103 12.53 1.94 -13.05
N HIS A 104 11.86 1.91 -14.20
CA HIS A 104 10.39 2.03 -14.27
C HIS A 104 9.68 0.97 -13.44
N THR A 105 10.15 -0.26 -13.54
CA THR A 105 9.58 -1.40 -12.84
C THR A 105 9.71 -1.23 -11.33
N ARG A 106 10.93 -0.92 -10.84
CA ARG A 106 11.20 -0.71 -9.41
C ARG A 106 10.35 0.42 -8.81
N VAL A 107 10.22 1.54 -9.52
CA VAL A 107 9.40 2.67 -9.05
C VAL A 107 7.92 2.33 -9.11
N LEU A 108 7.44 1.68 -10.17
CA LEU A 108 6.05 1.24 -10.28
C LEU A 108 5.66 0.30 -9.12
N PHE A 109 6.54 -0.65 -8.78
CA PHE A 109 6.37 -1.54 -7.63
C PHE A 109 6.23 -0.77 -6.32
N PHE A 110 7.10 0.21 -6.09
CA PHE A 110 7.06 1.04 -4.91
C PHE A 110 5.71 1.80 -4.79
N PHE A 111 5.23 2.42 -5.87
CA PHE A 111 3.92 3.11 -5.88
C PHE A 111 2.75 2.15 -5.69
N CYS A 112 2.86 0.92 -6.18
CA CYS A 112 1.88 -0.13 -5.95
C CYS A 112 1.84 -0.54 -4.47
N ASP A 113 2.98 -0.69 -3.80
CA ASP A 113 3.04 -0.99 -2.36
C ASP A 113 2.37 0.12 -1.53
N VAL A 114 2.67 1.39 -1.82
CA VAL A 114 2.01 2.55 -1.17
C VAL A 114 0.49 2.52 -1.41
N SER A 115 0.06 2.28 -2.65
CA SER A 115 -1.37 2.21 -3.00
C SER A 115 -2.11 1.10 -2.24
N VAL A 116 -1.44 -0.02 -1.99
CA VAL A 116 -2.00 -1.13 -1.22
C VAL A 116 -2.11 -0.76 0.25
N MET A 117 -1.08 -0.12 0.82
CA MET A 117 -1.11 0.35 2.21
C MET A 117 -2.25 1.34 2.45
N LEU A 118 -2.48 2.29 1.54
CA LEU A 118 -3.62 3.22 1.57
C LEU A 118 -4.96 2.47 1.53
N ARG A 119 -5.15 1.59 0.54
CA ARG A 119 -6.41 0.83 0.38
C ARG A 119 -6.75 -0.02 1.60
N ARG A 120 -5.72 -0.52 2.29
CA ARG A 120 -5.84 -1.34 3.50
C ARG A 120 -5.97 -0.52 4.77
N LYS A 121 -5.97 0.81 4.68
CA LYS A 121 -5.95 1.73 5.82
C LYS A 121 -4.79 1.43 6.78
N LEU A 122 -3.65 0.98 6.23
CA LEU A 122 -2.41 0.79 6.99
C LEU A 122 -1.68 2.12 7.18
N ILE A 123 -1.87 3.02 6.21
CA ILE A 123 -1.52 4.44 6.26
C ILE A 123 -2.73 5.25 5.75
N ASP A 124 -2.82 6.50 6.17
CA ASP A 124 -3.74 7.49 5.61
C ASP A 124 -3.08 8.24 4.45
N GLU A 125 -3.88 9.03 3.73
CA GLU A 125 -3.43 9.82 2.58
C GLU A 125 -2.43 10.90 3.00
N ASP A 126 -2.62 11.52 4.17
CA ASP A 126 -1.71 12.54 4.71
C ASP A 126 -0.30 11.99 4.91
N LEU A 127 -0.16 10.82 5.53
CA LEU A 127 1.12 10.15 5.71
C LEU A 127 1.74 9.73 4.38
N ALA A 128 0.94 9.29 3.41
CA ALA A 128 1.45 9.00 2.06
C ALA A 128 1.95 10.27 1.35
N PHE A 129 1.29 11.42 1.54
CA PHE A 129 1.73 12.71 1.02
C PHE A 129 3.00 13.21 1.70
N GLU A 130 3.13 13.05 3.02
CA GLU A 130 4.37 13.35 3.75
C GLU A 130 5.52 12.48 3.24
N MET A 131 5.27 11.18 3.01
CA MET A 131 6.31 10.25 2.58
C MET A 131 6.87 10.55 1.18
N LEU A 132 6.00 10.97 0.26
CA LEU A 132 6.34 11.13 -1.16
C LEU A 132 6.53 12.58 -1.58
N GLY A 133 6.01 13.53 -0.80
CA GLY A 133 5.73 14.88 -1.25
C GLY A 133 4.47 14.93 -2.11
N VAL A 134 3.55 15.84 -1.77
CA VAL A 134 2.25 16.04 -2.45
C VAL A 134 2.41 16.09 -3.97
N HIS A 135 3.36 16.87 -4.46
CA HIS A 135 3.57 17.05 -5.90
C HIS A 135 4.06 15.78 -6.60
N GLN A 136 5.00 15.04 -6.01
CA GLN A 136 5.54 13.83 -6.63
C GLN A 136 4.46 12.75 -6.76
N TYR A 137 3.67 12.53 -5.70
CA TYR A 137 2.58 11.56 -5.78
C TYR A 137 1.59 11.87 -6.91
N HIS A 138 1.16 13.13 -7.02
CA HIS A 138 0.25 13.55 -8.09
C HIS A 138 0.85 13.37 -9.48
N TRP A 139 2.11 13.75 -9.67
CA TRP A 139 2.80 13.62 -10.96
C TRP A 139 2.93 12.16 -11.42
N TYR A 140 3.31 11.27 -10.51
CA TYR A 140 3.54 9.87 -10.84
C TYR A 140 2.25 9.03 -10.94
N ARG A 141 1.16 9.41 -10.25
CA ARG A 141 -0.05 8.59 -10.14
C ARG A 141 -0.70 8.29 -11.50
N GLU A 142 -0.94 9.30 -12.32
CA GLU A 142 -1.60 9.13 -13.61
C GLU A 142 -0.73 8.35 -14.58
N TYR A 143 0.57 8.66 -14.61
CA TYR A 143 1.55 7.99 -15.42
C TYR A 143 1.64 6.48 -15.13
N PHE A 144 1.75 6.11 -13.84
CA PHE A 144 1.76 4.70 -13.45
C PHE A 144 0.38 4.01 -13.57
N ALA A 145 -0.72 4.77 -13.60
CA ALA A 145 -2.02 4.20 -13.94
C ALA A 145 -2.07 3.79 -15.43
N ALA A 146 -1.57 4.64 -16.33
CA ALA A 146 -1.50 4.35 -17.76
C ALA A 146 -0.61 3.13 -18.05
N ILE A 147 0.58 3.06 -17.43
CA ILE A 147 1.50 1.91 -17.57
C ILE A 147 0.82 0.59 -17.14
N ARG A 148 0.09 0.60 -16.03
CA ARG A 148 -0.62 -0.60 -15.53
C ARG A 148 -1.75 -1.03 -16.44
N ALA A 149 -2.48 -0.08 -17.04
CA ALA A 149 -3.53 -0.40 -17.99
C ALA A 149 -2.95 -1.13 -19.22
N ALA A 150 -1.90 -0.56 -19.82
CA ALA A 150 -1.18 -1.16 -20.93
C ALA A 150 -0.62 -2.55 -20.60
N ALA A 151 -0.02 -2.71 -19.41
CA ALA A 151 0.53 -3.99 -18.96
C ALA A 151 -0.55 -5.08 -18.80
N ARG A 152 -1.75 -4.72 -18.32
CA ARG A 152 -2.88 -5.66 -18.18
C ARG A 152 -3.41 -6.11 -19.52
N GLU A 153 -3.50 -5.23 -20.51
CA GLU A 153 -3.87 -5.62 -21.86
C GLU A 153 -2.87 -6.66 -22.43
N ALA A 154 -1.57 -6.47 -22.18
CA ALA A 154 -0.54 -7.41 -22.59
C ALA A 154 -0.55 -8.75 -21.82
N THR A 155 -1.04 -8.82 -20.57
CA THR A 155 -1.15 -10.09 -19.82
C THR A 155 -2.12 -11.11 -20.44
N ALA A 156 -3.04 -10.68 -21.31
CA ALA A 156 -4.04 -11.56 -21.92
C ALA A 156 -3.51 -12.42 -23.08
N GLU A 157 -2.22 -12.27 -23.44
CA GLU A 157 -1.58 -12.98 -24.55
C GLU A 157 -0.81 -14.24 -24.08
N GLU A 158 -0.55 -15.18 -25.02
CA GLU A 158 0.13 -16.47 -24.73
C GLU A 158 1.60 -16.33 -24.27
N ASN A 159 2.30 -15.25 -24.61
CA ASN A 159 3.72 -15.05 -24.28
C ASN A 159 4.04 -13.60 -23.89
N PRO A 160 3.63 -13.13 -22.71
CA PRO A 160 3.75 -11.72 -22.33
C PRO A 160 5.23 -11.29 -22.11
N PRO A 161 5.54 -9.98 -22.19
CA PRO A 161 6.88 -9.46 -21.86
C PRO A 161 7.34 -9.83 -20.44
N PHE A 162 8.66 -9.88 -20.20
CA PHE A 162 9.25 -10.13 -18.87
C PHE A 162 8.66 -9.23 -17.76
N PHE A 163 8.45 -7.95 -18.04
CA PHE A 163 7.91 -7.00 -17.06
C PHE A 163 6.43 -7.24 -16.74
N VAL A 164 5.69 -7.83 -17.67
CA VAL A 164 4.32 -8.25 -17.42
C VAL A 164 4.30 -9.46 -16.49
N HIS A 165 5.30 -10.35 -16.55
CA HIS A 165 5.48 -11.40 -15.54
C HIS A 165 5.81 -10.83 -14.15
N GLU A 166 6.65 -9.81 -14.07
CA GLU A 166 6.91 -9.13 -12.78
C GLU A 166 5.64 -8.45 -12.23
N LEU A 167 4.83 -7.84 -13.09
CA LEU A 167 3.55 -7.24 -12.69
C LEU A 167 2.50 -8.30 -12.28
N ALA A 168 2.44 -9.44 -12.98
CA ALA A 168 1.59 -10.56 -12.60
C ALA A 168 2.05 -11.17 -11.26
N TRP A 169 3.36 -11.25 -11.03
CA TRP A 169 3.92 -11.65 -9.74
C TRP A 169 3.53 -10.66 -8.63
N PHE A 170 3.52 -9.36 -8.91
CA PHE A 170 2.96 -8.37 -7.99
C PHE A 170 1.50 -8.64 -7.68
N ASP A 171 0.66 -8.80 -8.70
CA ASP A 171 -0.77 -9.03 -8.51
C ASP A 171 -1.01 -10.33 -7.70
N SER A 172 -0.17 -11.35 -7.88
CA SER A 172 -0.18 -12.56 -7.05
C SER A 172 0.19 -12.28 -5.58
N ARG A 173 1.19 -11.43 -5.32
CA ARG A 173 1.54 -10.96 -3.97
C ARG A 173 0.44 -10.11 -3.36
N TYR A 174 -0.20 -9.25 -4.15
CA TYR A 174 -1.35 -8.46 -3.73
C TYR A 174 -2.55 -9.36 -3.37
N VAL A 175 -2.81 -10.40 -4.17
CA VAL A 175 -3.84 -11.41 -3.87
C VAL A 175 -3.47 -12.19 -2.61
N LYS A 176 -2.21 -12.61 -2.44
CA LYS A 176 -1.73 -13.26 -1.22
C LYS A 176 -1.90 -12.36 0.00
N TRP A 177 -1.49 -11.09 -0.09
CA TRP A 177 -1.75 -10.08 0.94
C TRP A 177 -3.24 -9.88 1.18
N LYS A 178 -4.09 -9.97 0.15
CA LYS A 178 -5.55 -9.91 0.29
C LYS A 178 -6.11 -11.10 1.05
N LEU A 179 -5.59 -12.29 0.83
CA LEU A 179 -5.98 -13.52 1.53
C LEU A 179 -5.45 -13.54 2.96
N ASP A 180 -4.21 -13.12 3.18
CA ASP A 180 -3.57 -12.99 4.49
C ASP A 180 -4.23 -11.89 5.33
N ALA A 181 -4.65 -10.78 4.72
CA ALA A 181 -5.43 -9.74 5.39
C ALA A 181 -6.89 -10.16 5.58
N GLY A 182 -7.51 -10.81 4.59
CA GLY A 182 -8.90 -11.25 4.64
C GLY A 182 -9.17 -12.34 5.69
N SER A 183 -8.19 -13.23 5.92
CA SER A 183 -8.25 -14.22 6.99
C SER A 183 -8.07 -13.63 8.39
N ARG A 184 -7.39 -12.47 8.50
CA ARG A 184 -7.13 -11.77 9.78
C ARG A 184 -8.19 -10.73 10.16
N PHE A 185 -9.17 -10.47 9.30
CA PHE A 185 -10.19 -9.42 9.48
C PHE A 185 -11.61 -9.86 9.10
N LYS A 186 -12.00 -11.10 9.40
CA LYS A 186 -13.40 -11.57 9.30
C LYS A 186 -14.41 -10.80 10.20
N GLY A 187 -14.04 -9.64 10.75
CA GLY A 187 -14.90 -8.81 11.61
C GLY A 187 -15.01 -7.33 11.19
N TYR A 188 -14.37 -6.88 10.10
CA TYR A 188 -14.56 -5.51 9.59
C TYR A 188 -15.29 -5.57 8.27
N ASN A 189 -16.59 -5.25 8.32
CA ASN A 189 -17.42 -5.06 7.13
C ASN A 189 -16.78 -3.98 6.24
N VAL A 190 -16.30 -4.41 5.08
CA VAL A 190 -15.87 -3.53 3.99
C VAL A 190 -17.11 -3.18 3.17
N GLU A 191 -18.07 -2.53 3.81
CA GLU A 191 -19.17 -1.86 3.11
C GLU A 191 -19.36 -0.46 3.71
N GLY A 192 -18.40 0.40 3.41
CA GLY A 192 -18.66 1.84 3.37
C GLY A 192 -19.47 2.17 2.12
N ARG A 193 -20.70 1.67 2.02
CA ARG A 193 -21.73 2.28 1.18
C ARG A 193 -22.63 3.07 2.13
N GLN A 194 -22.46 4.39 2.12
CA GLN A 194 -23.52 5.27 2.59
C GLN A 194 -24.77 4.93 1.76
N THR A 195 -25.78 4.37 2.42
CA THR A 195 -27.15 4.44 1.89
C THR A 195 -27.77 5.68 2.51
N SER A 196 -27.98 6.67 1.65
CA SER A 196 -28.87 7.79 1.91
C SER A 196 -30.30 7.28 1.88
N THR A 197 -31.02 7.50 2.98
CA THR A 197 -32.48 7.70 3.03
C THR A 197 -32.75 8.70 4.13
#